data_AF-A0A1M3KBB3-F1
#
_entry.id   AF-A0A1M3KBB3-F1
#
_cell.length_a   1.000
_cell.length_b   1.000
_cell.length_c   1.000
_cell.angle_alpha   90.00
_cell.angle_beta   90.00
_cell.angle_gamma   90.00
#
_symmetry.space_group_name_H-M   'P 1'
#
loop_
_entity.id
_entity.type
_entity.pdbx_description
1 polymer ?
#
loop_
_entity_poly.entity_id
_entity_poly.type
_entity_poly.pdbx_seq_one_letter_code
_entity_poly.pdbx_strand_id
1 'polypeptide(L)'
;MGNAEDKIFQEALAAIEEGNNTRAKDLLTRLLKQNQQNPHYWLWMSAVVRSNKERRYCLNQVLQFDPQNVEARRGLILLGDLPVDDRLRVPLQKQQRKWVIPEIAELESEKVKMPWLRMSLALVALIIVVVIFIVAFSSNRLWIFQNKQVAALGTAQSTPTFPATNTATITVTVRNPTATPPWMALVATYTPTPLYVSTPHPIIEAYQIAVRRYQSGNWQQSIQYFKQALQTDKNSPDLYYLMGEAYRQNGQSAEALEAYNQAIQIDSQFAPPYLGRARISLLSEPESYDGVTRDLENAIKLDSQMGEAYLELANVQLVEKKWQDAKSNLDEAAIYLPDSPLISIAFGRIALSQEDYEQAIEYAKLANQQDQTILETYRFLGQAFQAAGQFSDSLVPLQVFVQYSKTEDPQAIAWLGKAYAARGDTDEALQLFAQALKNDRYAVDIYMQRGQLYFGAEQYDLAFNDFSTAFKLRPKLYEACMMIGETQLKLGGPGNAYIQLSECQKLAETDSELARMFFFRAVALEALDNDVAIQDWERLLSLPAEAIEPQWEATAQSFLSLRFSATPSLTATSTPKTTRTPSGTGSPPPKTATVTP
;
A
#
# COMPACT_ATOMS: atom_id res chain seq x y z
N MET A 1 -12.60 44.10 -19.89
CA MET A 1 -11.44 43.35 -20.40
C MET A 1 -11.27 41.98 -19.73
N GLY A 2 -11.79 41.70 -18.52
CA GLY A 2 -11.59 40.41 -17.83
C GLY A 2 -12.20 39.14 -18.47
N ASN A 3 -13.26 39.25 -19.29
CA ASN A 3 -13.99 38.07 -19.75
C ASN A 3 -13.23 37.16 -20.74
N ALA A 4 -12.20 37.68 -21.42
CA ALA A 4 -11.41 36.89 -22.37
C ALA A 4 -10.23 36.17 -21.70
N GLU A 5 -9.55 36.84 -20.76
CA GLU A 5 -8.46 36.25 -19.98
C GLU A 5 -8.97 35.14 -19.07
N ASP A 6 -10.11 35.37 -18.40
CA ASP A 6 -10.74 34.37 -17.54
C ASP A 6 -11.15 33.14 -18.34
N LYS A 7 -11.69 33.31 -19.55
CA LYS A 7 -12.06 32.19 -20.41
C LYS A 7 -10.85 31.38 -20.86
N ILE A 8 -9.77 32.04 -21.28
CA ILE A 8 -8.51 31.35 -21.67
C ILE A 8 -7.90 30.64 -20.46
N PHE A 9 -8.01 31.22 -19.27
CA PHE A 9 -7.52 30.60 -18.04
C PHE A 9 -8.34 29.38 -17.66
N GLN A 10 -9.68 29.43 -17.74
CA GLN A 10 -10.54 28.26 -17.53
C GLN A 10 -10.27 27.15 -18.56
N GLU A 11 -10.05 27.51 -19.83
CA GLU A 11 -9.62 26.54 -20.86
C GLU A 11 -8.24 25.94 -20.56
N ALA A 12 -7.33 26.70 -19.95
CA ALA A 12 -6.05 26.18 -19.52
C ALA A 12 -6.20 25.18 -18.36
N LEU A 13 -7.10 25.46 -17.40
CA LEU A 13 -7.39 24.54 -16.30
C LEU A 13 -8.03 23.25 -16.78
N ALA A 14 -9.03 23.33 -17.66
CA ALA A 14 -9.64 22.15 -18.28
C ALA A 14 -8.60 21.30 -19.03
N ALA A 15 -7.68 21.93 -19.77
CA ALA A 15 -6.60 21.21 -20.45
C ALA A 15 -5.62 20.53 -19.48
N ILE A 16 -5.45 21.05 -18.26
CA ILE A 16 -4.64 20.41 -17.20
C ILE A 16 -5.39 19.21 -16.63
N GLU A 17 -6.69 19.33 -16.36
CA GLU A 17 -7.54 18.24 -15.88
C GLU A 17 -7.61 17.09 -16.88
N GLU A 18 -7.63 17.40 -18.18
CA GLU A 18 -7.56 16.41 -19.27
C GLU A 18 -6.14 15.82 -19.47
N GLY A 19 -5.14 16.27 -18.71
CA GLY A 19 -3.74 15.82 -18.82
C GLY A 19 -2.98 16.38 -20.04
N ASN A 20 -3.56 17.31 -20.79
CA ASN A 20 -2.96 17.92 -21.98
C ASN A 20 -2.04 19.11 -21.63
N ASN A 21 -0.91 18.79 -20.99
CA ASN A 21 0.07 19.77 -20.51
C ASN A 21 0.67 20.65 -21.61
N THR A 22 0.74 20.16 -22.86
CA THR A 22 1.25 20.93 -23.99
C THR A 22 0.30 22.08 -24.34
N ARG A 23 -1.01 21.79 -24.40
CA ARG A 23 -2.05 22.79 -24.64
C ARG A 23 -2.16 23.78 -23.48
N ALA A 24 -2.16 23.27 -22.25
CA ALA A 24 -2.20 24.12 -21.06
C ALA A 24 -1.01 25.09 -20.99
N LYS A 25 0.22 24.61 -21.29
CA LYS A 25 1.42 25.45 -21.35
C LYS A 25 1.30 26.56 -22.39
N ASP A 26 0.75 26.27 -23.57
CA ASP A 26 0.56 27.30 -24.61
C ASP A 26 -0.43 28.37 -24.15
N LEU A 27 -1.58 27.97 -23.59
CA LEU A 27 -2.61 28.89 -23.08
C LEU A 27 -2.06 29.77 -21.93
N LEU A 28 -1.37 29.16 -20.96
CA LEU A 28 -0.73 29.89 -19.86
C LEU A 28 0.38 30.82 -20.35
N THR A 29 1.10 30.46 -21.40
CA THR A 29 2.13 31.33 -22.02
C THR A 29 1.48 32.56 -22.64
N ARG A 30 0.32 32.41 -23.29
CA ARG A 30 -0.44 33.56 -23.85
C ARG A 30 -0.94 34.48 -22.73
N LEU A 31 -1.44 33.93 -21.64
CA LEU A 31 -1.86 34.69 -20.46
C LEU A 31 -0.70 35.44 -19.82
N LEU A 32 0.46 34.78 -19.66
CA LEU A 32 1.66 35.44 -19.14
C LEU A 32 2.19 36.53 -20.07
N LYS A 33 2.04 36.39 -21.40
CA LYS A 33 2.39 37.48 -22.34
C LYS A 33 1.50 38.70 -22.16
N GLN A 34 0.24 38.52 -21.77
CA GLN A 34 -0.70 39.60 -21.52
C GLN A 34 -0.48 40.23 -20.13
N ASN A 35 -0.31 39.40 -19.11
CA ASN A 35 -0.10 39.84 -17.73
C ASN A 35 0.97 38.98 -17.02
N GLN A 36 2.21 39.48 -17.04
CA GLN A 36 3.36 38.83 -16.39
C GLN A 36 3.35 38.96 -14.86
N GLN A 37 2.51 39.82 -14.28
CA GLN A 37 2.51 40.07 -12.84
C GLN A 37 1.49 39.21 -12.10
N ASN A 38 0.68 38.42 -12.80
CA ASN A 38 -0.33 37.58 -12.16
C ASN A 38 0.32 36.32 -11.55
N PRO A 39 0.34 36.17 -10.21
CA PRO A 39 0.96 35.02 -9.56
C PRO A 39 0.25 33.71 -9.90
N HIS A 40 -1.07 33.72 -10.18
CA HIS A 40 -1.81 32.51 -10.51
C HIS A 40 -1.34 31.87 -11.82
N TYR A 41 -1.02 32.67 -12.83
CA TYR A 41 -0.54 32.14 -14.11
C TYR A 41 0.83 31.49 -13.98
N TRP A 42 1.72 32.10 -13.20
CA TRP A 42 3.02 31.51 -12.87
C TRP A 42 2.90 30.25 -12.03
N LEU A 43 1.95 30.22 -11.09
CA LEU A 43 1.69 29.06 -10.25
C LEU A 43 1.22 27.88 -11.11
N TRP A 44 0.22 28.08 -11.97
CA TRP A 44 -0.26 27.04 -12.88
C TRP A 44 0.76 26.67 -13.96
N MET A 45 1.57 27.64 -14.43
CA MET A 45 2.69 27.36 -15.33
C MET A 45 3.70 26.40 -14.67
N SER A 46 3.95 26.54 -13.37
CA SER A 46 4.84 25.66 -12.62
C SER A 46 4.37 24.19 -12.61
N ALA A 47 3.07 23.94 -12.74
CA ALA A 47 2.49 22.60 -12.78
C ALA A 47 2.67 21.91 -14.15
N VAL A 48 2.73 22.67 -15.25
CA VAL A 48 2.75 22.13 -16.62
C VAL A 48 4.15 22.08 -17.25
N VAL A 49 5.14 22.78 -16.68
CA VAL A 49 6.53 22.77 -17.17
C VAL A 49 7.24 21.45 -16.84
N ARG A 50 8.04 20.97 -17.79
CA ARG A 50 8.69 19.64 -17.72
C ARG A 50 9.96 19.64 -16.87
N SER A 51 10.71 20.74 -16.85
CA SER A 51 11.99 20.82 -16.15
C SER A 51 11.85 21.39 -14.74
N ASN A 52 12.54 20.79 -13.77
CA ASN A 52 12.65 21.33 -12.41
C ASN A 52 13.25 22.74 -12.40
N LYS A 53 14.14 23.07 -13.35
CA LYS A 53 14.70 24.43 -13.48
C LYS A 53 13.63 25.46 -13.88
N GLU A 54 12.77 25.10 -14.83
CA GLU A 54 11.63 25.94 -15.24
C GLU A 54 10.60 26.08 -14.12
N ARG A 55 10.33 24.98 -13.40
CA ARG A 55 9.40 24.97 -12.27
C ARG A 55 9.87 25.89 -11.14
N ARG A 56 11.15 25.79 -10.75
CA ARG A 56 11.77 26.70 -9.78
C ARG A 56 11.64 28.15 -10.20
N TYR A 57 11.89 28.46 -11.47
CA TYR A 57 11.75 29.81 -11.97
C TYR A 57 10.32 30.31 -11.80
N CYS A 58 9.32 29.53 -12.24
CA CYS A 58 7.91 29.91 -12.12
C CYS A 58 7.50 30.14 -10.66
N LEU A 59 7.86 29.24 -9.74
CA LEU A 59 7.52 29.36 -8.32
C LEU A 59 8.20 30.58 -7.65
N ASN A 60 9.45 30.86 -8.02
CA ASN A 60 10.12 32.08 -7.56
C ASN A 60 9.46 33.34 -8.11
N GLN A 61 8.94 33.32 -9.34
CA GLN A 61 8.12 34.42 -9.87
C GLN A 61 6.83 34.60 -9.07
N VAL A 62 6.16 33.51 -8.68
CA VAL A 62 4.99 33.59 -7.79
C VAL A 62 5.35 34.30 -6.50
N LEU A 63 6.44 33.89 -5.82
CA LEU A 63 6.86 34.50 -4.56
C LEU A 63 7.38 35.94 -4.69
N GLN A 64 7.83 36.33 -5.89
CA GLN A 64 8.20 37.71 -6.16
C GLN A 64 6.97 38.63 -6.14
N PHE A 65 5.83 38.17 -6.67
CA PHE A 65 4.59 38.96 -6.75
C PHE A 65 3.64 38.74 -5.57
N ASP A 66 3.63 37.54 -5.00
CA ASP A 66 2.90 37.14 -3.80
C ASP A 66 3.85 36.41 -2.82
N PRO A 67 4.60 37.15 -1.99
CA PRO A 67 5.54 36.56 -1.04
C PRO A 67 4.89 35.66 0.01
N GLN A 68 3.58 35.75 0.24
CA GLN A 68 2.87 34.94 1.22
C GLN A 68 2.20 33.71 0.60
N ASN A 69 2.30 33.52 -0.72
CA ASN A 69 1.71 32.40 -1.44
C ASN A 69 2.15 31.06 -0.85
N VAL A 70 1.19 30.33 -0.27
CA VAL A 70 1.45 29.09 0.46
C VAL A 70 1.83 27.98 -0.51
N GLU A 71 1.18 27.94 -1.67
CA GLU A 71 1.34 26.94 -2.71
C GLU A 71 2.72 27.03 -3.36
N ALA A 72 3.20 28.24 -3.66
CA ALA A 72 4.53 28.43 -4.23
C ALA A 72 5.66 28.18 -3.23
N ARG A 73 5.48 28.60 -1.96
CA ARG A 73 6.42 28.25 -0.87
C ARG A 73 6.50 26.75 -0.70
N ARG A 74 5.36 26.05 -0.65
CA ARG A 74 5.30 24.59 -0.67
C ARG A 74 6.09 24.06 -1.88
N GLY A 75 5.77 24.52 -3.10
CA GLY A 75 6.47 24.15 -4.33
C GLY A 75 8.01 24.22 -4.24
N LEU A 76 8.57 25.25 -3.61
CA LEU A 76 10.01 25.41 -3.43
C LEU A 76 10.59 24.58 -2.28
N ILE A 77 9.87 24.43 -1.17
CA ILE A 77 10.24 23.50 -0.08
C ILE A 77 10.41 22.09 -0.66
N LEU A 78 9.45 21.72 -1.48
CA LEU A 78 9.37 20.45 -2.18
C LEU A 78 10.55 20.21 -3.14
N LEU A 79 11.03 21.26 -3.80
CA LEU A 79 12.21 21.20 -4.68
C LEU A 79 13.55 21.24 -3.93
N GLY A 80 13.49 21.28 -2.58
CA GLY A 80 14.65 21.36 -1.69
C GLY A 80 15.24 22.76 -1.54
N ASP A 81 14.54 23.80 -2.03
CA ASP A 81 15.06 25.18 -2.08
C ASP A 81 14.67 26.01 -0.85
N LEU A 82 13.71 25.55 -0.03
CA LEU A 82 13.28 26.21 1.23
C LEU A 82 13.16 25.20 2.38
N PRO A 83 13.39 25.62 3.65
CA PRO A 83 13.16 24.77 4.82
C PRO A 83 11.66 24.49 5.04
N VAL A 84 11.34 23.31 5.60
CA VAL A 84 9.96 22.88 5.88
C VAL A 84 9.24 23.91 6.77
N ASP A 85 8.04 24.33 6.37
CA ASP A 85 7.24 25.30 7.15
C ASP A 85 6.62 24.62 8.37
N ASP A 86 7.11 24.95 9.56
CA ASP A 86 6.62 24.43 10.84
C ASP A 86 5.13 24.70 11.09
N ARG A 87 4.51 25.67 10.39
CA ARG A 87 3.07 25.98 10.50
C ARG A 87 2.17 24.94 9.82
N LEU A 88 2.72 24.14 8.90
CA LEU A 88 1.98 23.07 8.22
C LEU A 88 1.97 21.77 9.03
N ARG A 89 2.79 21.68 10.10
CA ARG A 89 2.64 20.65 11.12
C ARG A 89 1.40 21.01 11.92
N VAL A 90 0.40 20.13 11.96
CA VAL A 90 -0.73 20.28 12.89
C VAL A 90 -0.14 20.33 14.30
N PRO A 91 -0.23 21.47 15.03
CA PRO A 91 0.36 21.57 16.34
C PRO A 91 -0.45 20.68 17.29
N LEU A 92 0.23 19.82 18.07
CA LEU A 92 -0.41 18.94 19.06
C LEU A 92 -1.43 19.67 19.94
N GLN A 93 -1.18 20.94 20.26
CA GLN A 93 -2.07 21.80 21.05
C GLN A 93 -3.48 21.96 20.48
N LYS A 94 -3.67 21.93 19.15
CA LYS A 94 -5.01 21.94 18.55
C LYS A 94 -5.76 20.61 18.70
N GLN A 95 -5.04 19.55 19.03
CA GLN A 95 -5.59 18.21 19.29
C GLN A 95 -5.63 17.89 20.80
N GLN A 96 -5.17 18.80 21.66
CA GLN A 96 -5.23 18.63 23.12
C GLN A 96 -6.67 18.80 23.61
N ARG A 97 -7.25 17.72 24.14
CA ARG A 97 -8.51 17.79 24.89
C ARG A 97 -8.21 18.15 26.36
N LYS A 98 -9.07 18.97 26.95
CA LYS A 98 -9.06 19.22 28.40
C LYS A 98 -9.69 18.02 29.11
N TRP A 99 -8.88 17.24 29.79
CA TRP A 99 -9.37 16.20 30.69
C TRP A 99 -10.09 16.83 31.88
N VAL A 100 -11.27 16.31 32.22
CA VAL A 100 -11.83 16.42 33.57
C VAL A 100 -11.29 15.22 34.33
N ILE A 101 -10.21 15.46 35.06
CA ILE A 101 -9.65 14.47 35.99
C ILE A 101 -10.78 14.22 37.02
N PRO A 102 -11.32 12.98 37.18
CA PRO A 102 -12.13 12.71 38.35
C PRO A 102 -11.26 13.01 39.56
N GLU A 103 -11.75 13.81 40.52
CA GLU A 103 -10.99 14.18 41.72
C GLU A 103 -10.27 12.94 42.22
N ILE A 104 -8.96 12.89 41.97
CA ILE A 104 -8.09 11.87 42.54
C ILE A 104 -8.30 12.12 44.01
N ALA A 105 -8.91 11.17 44.72
CA ALA A 105 -9.02 11.25 46.17
C ALA A 105 -7.63 11.66 46.63
N GLU A 106 -7.52 12.88 47.19
CA GLU A 106 -6.23 13.44 47.59
C GLU A 106 -5.54 12.30 48.32
N LEU A 107 -4.47 11.74 47.73
CA LEU A 107 -3.68 10.74 48.41
C LEU A 107 -3.31 11.45 49.70
N GLU A 108 -3.95 11.04 50.80
CA GLU A 108 -3.66 11.57 52.12
C GLU A 108 -2.17 11.37 52.23
N SER A 109 -1.41 12.45 52.03
CA SER A 109 0.03 12.39 52.09
C SER A 109 0.26 11.95 53.51
N GLU A 110 0.66 10.69 53.70
CA GLU A 110 0.84 10.13 55.01
C GLU A 110 1.92 11.01 55.64
N LYS A 111 1.51 11.95 56.50
CA LYS A 111 2.40 12.95 57.08
C LYS A 111 3.40 12.14 57.87
N VAL A 112 4.56 11.87 57.28
CA VAL A 112 5.63 11.13 57.91
C VAL A 112 5.92 11.85 59.21
N LYS A 113 5.53 11.24 60.33
CA LYS A 113 5.79 11.78 61.67
C LYS A 113 7.30 11.66 61.89
N MET A 114 8.02 12.68 61.43
CA MET A 114 9.45 12.81 61.64
C MET A 114 9.72 12.77 63.15
N PRO A 115 10.48 11.78 63.66
CA PRO A 115 10.74 11.66 65.09
C PRO A 115 11.78 12.72 65.45
N TRP A 116 11.31 13.92 65.81
CA TRP A 116 12.16 15.09 66.07
C TRP A 116 13.25 14.79 67.12
N LEU A 117 12.97 13.87 68.05
CA LEU A 117 13.92 13.36 69.05
C LEU A 117 15.14 12.64 68.42
N ARG A 118 14.95 11.86 67.35
CA ARG A 118 16.05 11.15 66.67
C ARG A 118 16.88 12.11 65.82
N MET A 119 16.23 13.10 65.19
CA MET A 119 16.92 14.15 64.47
C MET A 119 17.73 15.06 65.41
N SER A 120 17.17 15.44 66.55
CA SER A 120 17.89 16.24 67.55
C SER A 120 19.07 15.46 68.14
N LEU A 121 18.93 14.16 68.40
CA LEU A 121 20.03 13.31 68.84
C LEU A 121 21.13 13.16 67.78
N ALA A 122 20.76 13.01 66.50
CA ALA A 122 21.72 12.95 65.39
C ALA A 122 22.48 14.27 65.23
N LEU A 123 21.80 15.40 65.40
CA LEU A 123 22.40 16.74 65.29
C LEU A 123 23.33 17.04 66.46
N VAL A 124 22.98 16.62 67.68
CA VAL A 124 23.87 16.67 68.86
C VAL A 124 25.09 15.77 68.67
N ALA A 125 24.91 14.54 68.16
CA ALA A 125 26.01 13.63 67.87
C ALA A 125 26.96 14.22 66.81
N LEU A 126 26.42 14.88 65.77
CA LEU A 126 27.21 15.57 64.75
C LEU A 126 28.02 16.72 65.35
N ILE A 127 27.43 17.52 66.25
CA ILE A 127 28.12 18.60 66.95
C ILE A 127 29.26 18.04 67.82
N ILE A 128 29.04 16.92 68.52
CA ILE A 128 30.09 16.26 69.33
C ILE A 128 31.25 15.79 68.43
N VAL A 129 30.96 15.19 67.28
CA VAL A 129 31.99 14.77 66.31
C VAL A 129 32.78 15.97 65.79
N VAL A 130 32.11 17.08 65.46
CA VAL A 130 32.78 18.31 65.01
C VAL A 130 33.65 18.90 66.11
N VAL A 131 33.21 18.91 67.37
CA VAL A 131 34.01 19.38 68.51
C VAL A 131 35.23 18.49 68.74
N ILE A 132 35.09 17.16 68.64
CA ILE A 132 36.22 16.21 68.73
C ILE A 132 37.22 16.46 67.59
N PHE A 133 36.73 16.73 66.38
CA PHE A 133 37.57 17.02 65.23
C PHE A 133 38.35 18.33 65.39
N ILE A 134 37.72 19.37 65.94
CA ILE A 134 38.36 20.66 66.23
C ILE A 134 39.44 20.51 67.32
N VAL A 135 39.16 19.74 68.38
CA VAL A 135 40.14 19.47 69.47
C VAL A 135 41.30 18.59 68.99
N ALA A 136 41.05 17.65 68.09
CA ALA A 136 42.08 16.83 67.45
C ALA A 136 42.97 17.65 66.50
N PHE A 137 42.39 18.65 65.82
CA PHE A 137 43.12 19.55 64.92
C PHE A 137 43.94 20.61 65.68
N SER A 138 43.43 21.12 66.80
CA SER A 138 44.14 22.11 67.63
C SER A 138 45.26 21.52 68.50
N SER A 139 45.33 20.19 68.64
CA SER A 139 46.33 19.49 69.46
C SER A 139 47.55 18.98 68.66
N ASN A 140 47.68 19.36 67.39
CA ASN A 140 48.86 19.13 66.54
C ASN A 140 49.37 17.67 66.54
N ARG A 141 48.46 16.70 66.60
CA ARG A 141 48.77 15.26 66.78
C ARG A 141 48.45 14.35 65.59
N LEU A 142 48.34 14.91 64.38
CA LEU A 142 48.13 14.12 63.16
C LEU A 142 49.35 14.23 62.23
N TRP A 143 50.39 13.46 62.57
CA TRP A 143 51.60 13.23 61.78
C TRP A 143 51.35 12.13 60.74
N ILE A 144 50.66 12.40 59.62
CA ILE A 144 50.60 11.44 58.49
C ILE A 144 50.49 12.19 57.15
N PHE A 145 51.40 13.12 56.83
CA PHE A 145 51.65 13.51 55.44
C PHE A 145 53.10 13.97 55.29
N GLN A 146 54.00 13.01 55.06
CA GLN A 146 55.27 13.31 54.39
C GLN A 146 55.44 12.38 53.18
N ASN A 147 55.59 13.04 52.03
CA ASN A 147 56.30 12.64 50.82
C ASN A 147 55.97 11.29 50.17
N LYS A 148 55.30 11.36 49.01
CA LYS A 148 55.80 10.65 47.83
C LYS A 148 55.74 11.55 46.58
N GLN A 149 56.86 11.51 45.86
CA GLN A 149 57.21 12.27 44.67
C GLN A 149 56.27 11.94 43.50
N VAL A 150 55.90 12.96 42.72
CA VAL A 150 55.23 12.79 41.43
C VAL A 150 56.28 12.91 40.34
N ALA A 151 56.47 11.84 39.57
CA ALA A 151 57.37 11.79 38.43
C ALA A 151 56.77 12.54 37.22
N ALA A 152 57.63 13.24 36.49
CA ALA A 152 57.34 13.93 35.24
C ALA A 152 57.28 12.96 34.05
N LEU A 153 56.50 13.31 33.02
CA LEU A 153 56.59 12.97 31.58
C LEU A 153 55.21 13.33 30.97
N GLY A 154 55.02 13.98 29.83
CA GLY A 154 55.88 14.48 28.76
C GLY A 154 54.95 15.22 27.78
N THR A 155 55.50 16.17 27.03
CA THR A 155 54.79 17.14 26.17
C THR A 155 54.46 16.62 24.77
N ALA A 156 53.43 17.25 24.19
CA ALA A 156 53.19 17.59 22.78
C ALA A 156 52.54 16.56 21.80
N GLN A 157 51.31 16.93 21.42
CA GLN A 157 50.54 16.82 20.17
C GLN A 157 50.96 15.88 19.02
N SER A 158 49.94 15.23 18.42
CA SER A 158 49.67 15.34 16.97
C SER A 158 48.18 15.11 16.66
N THR A 159 47.72 15.84 15.63
CA THR A 159 46.38 15.93 15.05
C THR A 159 45.96 14.62 14.36
N PRO A 160 44.69 14.17 14.44
CA PRO A 160 44.25 13.03 13.65
C PRO A 160 43.99 13.42 12.18
N THR A 161 44.74 12.77 11.30
CA THR A 161 44.54 12.71 9.84
C THR A 161 43.32 11.86 9.51
N PHE A 162 42.38 12.39 8.73
CA PHE A 162 41.26 11.64 8.17
C PHE A 162 41.74 10.75 7.00
N PRO A 163 41.41 9.44 6.96
CA PRO A 163 41.61 8.64 5.75
C PRO A 163 40.52 8.92 4.70
N ALA A 164 40.91 8.79 3.43
CA ALA A 164 40.13 9.16 2.25
C ALA A 164 38.80 8.39 2.13
N THR A 165 37.72 9.14 1.95
CA THR A 165 36.41 8.64 1.57
C THR A 165 36.45 8.10 0.13
N ASN A 166 36.15 6.82 -0.05
CA ASN A 166 35.91 6.24 -1.37
C ASN A 166 34.75 6.98 -2.03
N THR A 167 35.04 7.66 -3.14
CA THR A 167 34.04 8.28 -4.01
C THR A 167 33.30 7.15 -4.72
N ALA A 168 32.05 6.90 -4.34
CA ALA A 168 31.15 6.14 -5.18
C ALA A 168 30.76 7.01 -6.37
N THR A 169 31.33 6.71 -7.55
CA THR A 169 30.85 7.24 -8.83
C THR A 169 29.44 6.69 -9.04
N ILE A 170 28.43 7.52 -8.78
CA ILE A 170 27.05 7.21 -9.17
C ILE A 170 26.98 7.41 -10.68
N THR A 171 26.91 6.30 -11.42
CA THR A 171 26.50 6.30 -12.82
C THR A 171 25.07 6.87 -12.88
N VAL A 172 24.93 8.06 -13.45
CA VAL A 172 23.63 8.67 -13.72
C VAL A 172 22.94 7.82 -14.78
N THR A 173 22.00 6.99 -14.36
CA THR A 173 20.97 6.48 -15.26
C THR A 173 20.03 7.65 -15.54
N VAL A 174 20.01 8.10 -16.79
CA VAL A 174 19.06 9.11 -17.27
C VAL A 174 17.66 8.50 -17.23
N ARG A 175 16.90 8.77 -16.16
CA ARG A 175 15.44 8.63 -16.18
C ARG A 175 14.87 9.93 -16.75
N ASN A 176 14.15 9.81 -17.86
CA ASN A 176 13.34 10.88 -18.42
C ASN A 176 12.35 11.37 -17.35
N PRO A 177 12.38 12.65 -16.92
CA PRO A 177 11.41 13.14 -15.96
C PRO A 177 10.12 13.52 -16.70
N THR A 178 9.09 12.70 -16.55
CA THR A 178 7.71 13.20 -16.62
C THR A 178 7.49 14.16 -15.45
N ALA A 179 6.67 15.19 -15.68
CA ALA A 179 6.48 16.32 -14.78
C ALA A 179 6.01 15.86 -13.38
N THR A 180 6.81 16.17 -12.37
CA THR A 180 6.56 15.89 -10.95
C THR A 180 5.50 16.86 -10.40
N PRO A 181 4.31 16.38 -9.98
CA PRO A 181 3.28 17.25 -9.42
C PRO A 181 3.64 17.76 -8.00
N PRO A 182 3.00 18.84 -7.51
CA PRO A 182 3.33 19.49 -6.24
C PRO A 182 3.15 18.62 -4.98
N TRP A 183 2.48 17.49 -5.02
CA TRP A 183 2.40 16.58 -3.86
C TRP A 183 3.56 15.59 -3.80
N MET A 184 4.31 15.41 -4.89
CA MET A 184 5.52 14.57 -4.97
C MET A 184 6.77 15.29 -4.43
N ALA A 185 6.74 15.79 -3.19
CA ALA A 185 7.97 16.16 -2.49
C ALA A 185 7.81 16.34 -0.97
N LEU A 186 6.80 15.69 -0.40
CA LEU A 186 6.59 15.68 1.03
C LEU A 186 7.82 15.03 1.72
N VAL A 187 8.69 15.86 2.31
CA VAL A 187 9.85 15.41 3.11
C VAL A 187 9.41 14.85 4.47
N ALA A 188 8.12 14.86 4.79
CA ALA A 188 7.59 14.20 5.96
C ALA A 188 6.25 13.55 5.62
N THR A 189 6.29 12.24 5.40
CA THR A 189 5.17 11.39 5.79
C THR A 189 5.23 11.31 7.30
N TYR A 190 4.14 11.74 7.96
CA TYR A 190 3.81 11.55 9.37
C TYR A 190 3.44 12.85 10.07
N THR A 191 2.13 13.09 10.22
CA THR A 191 1.58 13.80 11.37
C THR A 191 1.73 12.87 12.57
N PRO A 192 2.60 13.18 13.56
CA PRO A 192 2.64 12.41 14.78
C PRO A 192 1.25 12.34 15.38
N THR A 193 0.77 11.13 15.64
CA THR A 193 -0.45 10.94 16.41
C THR A 193 -0.29 11.76 17.68
N PRO A 194 -1.18 12.73 17.95
CA PRO A 194 -1.08 13.53 19.15
C PRO A 194 -0.97 12.59 20.35
N LEU A 195 -0.01 12.86 21.23
CA LEU A 195 0.07 12.16 22.50
C LEU A 195 -1.27 12.35 23.21
N TYR A 196 -1.90 11.22 23.49
CA TYR A 196 -3.27 11.13 23.97
C TYR A 196 -3.47 11.75 25.37
N VAL A 197 -2.38 12.02 26.11
CA VAL A 197 -2.43 12.45 27.52
C VAL A 197 -1.49 13.62 27.80
N SER A 198 -2.01 14.66 28.45
CA SER A 198 -1.23 15.68 29.15
C SER A 198 -1.60 15.63 30.62
N THR A 199 -0.95 14.74 31.35
CA THR A 199 -1.07 14.55 32.80
C THR A 199 -0.25 15.60 33.54
N PRO A 200 -0.77 16.17 34.64
CA PRO A 200 0.02 17.05 35.49
C PRO A 200 1.13 16.24 36.16
N HIS A 201 2.38 16.55 35.85
CA HIS A 201 3.53 16.08 36.62
C HIS A 201 4.08 17.21 37.49
N PRO A 202 4.83 16.88 38.54
CA PRO A 202 5.80 17.83 39.09
C PRO A 202 6.61 18.45 37.95
N ILE A 203 7.12 19.68 38.13
CA ILE A 203 7.94 20.35 37.11
C ILE A 203 9.24 19.56 36.94
N ILE A 204 9.21 18.59 36.03
CA ILE A 204 10.31 17.71 35.69
C ILE A 204 10.79 18.16 34.32
N GLU A 205 11.96 18.80 34.27
CA GLU A 205 12.55 19.27 33.02
C GLU A 205 12.73 18.12 32.01
N ALA A 206 13.12 16.94 32.50
CA ALA A 206 13.27 15.74 31.68
C ALA A 206 11.96 15.36 30.97
N TYR A 207 10.80 15.46 31.62
CA TYR A 207 9.51 15.17 30.99
C TYR A 207 9.22 16.13 29.83
N GLN A 208 9.39 17.43 30.05
CA GLN A 208 9.17 18.44 29.00
C GLN A 208 10.13 18.27 27.82
N ILE A 209 11.39 17.89 28.09
CA ILE A 209 12.34 17.57 27.02
C ILE A 209 11.91 16.30 26.30
N ALA A 210 11.50 15.24 27.01
CA ALA A 210 11.02 14.00 26.42
C ALA A 210 9.86 14.27 25.45
N VAL A 211 8.82 14.99 25.88
CA VAL A 211 7.67 15.36 25.04
C VAL A 211 8.11 16.17 23.82
N ARG A 212 9.01 17.16 23.95
CA ARG A 212 9.53 17.92 22.80
C ARG A 212 10.30 17.02 21.82
N ARG A 213 11.09 16.07 22.33
CA ARG A 213 11.84 15.11 21.49
C ARG A 213 10.89 14.16 20.78
N TYR A 214 9.86 13.66 21.46
CA TYR A 214 8.77 12.89 20.86
C TYR A 214 8.13 13.66 19.70
N GLN A 215 7.73 14.92 19.94
CA GLN A 215 7.11 15.76 18.91
C GLN A 215 8.03 16.01 17.70
N SER A 216 9.34 16.08 17.93
CA SER A 216 10.33 16.22 16.86
C SER A 216 10.62 14.91 16.09
N GLY A 217 9.99 13.80 16.46
CA GLY A 217 10.26 12.48 15.89
C GLY A 217 11.58 11.84 16.36
N ASN A 218 12.23 12.43 17.37
CA ASN A 218 13.47 11.91 17.93
C ASN A 218 13.15 10.92 19.07
N TRP A 219 12.72 9.73 18.67
CA TRP A 219 12.21 8.69 19.58
C TRP A 219 13.26 8.23 20.59
N GLN A 220 14.51 8.03 20.15
CA GLN A 220 15.60 7.56 21.01
C GLN A 220 15.92 8.54 22.13
N GLN A 221 16.03 9.84 21.83
CA GLN A 221 16.23 10.85 22.87
C GLN A 221 14.99 10.96 23.77
N SER A 222 13.78 10.89 23.18
CA SER A 222 12.53 10.89 23.97
C SER A 222 12.52 9.78 25.02
N ILE A 223 12.88 8.55 24.64
CA ILE A 223 12.96 7.40 25.54
C ILE A 223 13.95 7.66 26.68
N GLN A 224 15.13 8.21 26.39
CA GLN A 224 16.14 8.51 27.41
C GLN A 224 15.62 9.50 28.46
N TYR A 225 14.95 10.56 28.02
CA TYR A 225 14.40 11.57 28.92
C TYR A 225 13.16 11.07 29.68
N PHE A 226 12.32 10.22 29.09
CA PHE A 226 11.24 9.54 29.83
C PHE A 226 11.80 8.64 30.93
N LYS A 227 12.88 7.88 30.67
CA LYS A 227 13.58 7.10 31.70
C LYS A 227 14.09 7.97 32.84
N GLN A 228 14.59 9.18 32.55
CA GLN A 228 15.02 10.12 33.58
C GLN A 228 13.83 10.66 34.38
N ALA A 229 12.72 11.01 33.72
CA ALA A 229 11.50 11.45 34.40
C ALA A 229 10.98 10.37 35.37
N LEU A 230 10.98 9.10 34.95
CA LEU A 230 10.61 7.95 35.76
C LEU A 230 11.52 7.72 36.97
N GLN A 231 12.74 8.29 37.03
CA GLN A 231 13.56 8.21 38.26
C GLN A 231 12.96 9.04 39.40
N THR A 232 12.25 10.11 39.06
CA THR A 232 11.63 11.05 40.00
C THR A 232 10.18 10.67 40.28
N ASP A 233 9.44 10.28 39.24
CA ASP A 233 8.03 9.89 39.32
C ASP A 233 7.84 8.44 38.85
N LYS A 234 8.12 7.49 39.76
CA LYS A 234 8.16 6.04 39.45
C LYS A 234 6.78 5.40 39.28
N ASN A 235 5.73 6.03 39.78
CA ASN A 235 4.38 5.45 39.83
C ASN A 235 3.41 6.22 38.92
N SER A 236 3.93 6.90 37.89
CA SER A 236 3.10 7.59 36.90
C SER A 236 2.78 6.64 35.74
N PRO A 237 1.51 6.22 35.56
CA PRO A 237 1.13 5.27 34.50
C PRO A 237 1.28 5.89 33.10
N ASP A 238 1.09 7.20 33.00
CA ASP A 238 1.20 7.94 31.75
C ASP A 238 2.65 8.10 31.28
N LEU A 239 3.65 8.24 32.16
CA LEU A 239 5.06 8.25 31.75
C LEU A 239 5.46 6.90 31.14
N TYR A 240 4.98 5.79 31.70
CA TYR A 240 5.16 4.47 31.11
C TYR A 240 4.45 4.35 29.77
N TYR A 241 3.20 4.82 29.65
CA TYR A 241 2.47 4.85 28.38
C TYR A 241 3.21 5.66 27.29
N LEU A 242 3.64 6.89 27.62
CA LEU A 242 4.34 7.79 26.69
C LEU A 242 5.70 7.21 26.27
N MET A 243 6.39 6.56 27.19
CA MET A 243 7.60 5.80 26.88
C MET A 243 7.29 4.61 25.97
N GLY A 244 6.18 3.90 26.20
CA GLY A 244 5.67 2.84 25.34
C GLY A 244 5.38 3.31 23.91
N GLU A 245 4.71 4.45 23.76
CA GLU A 245 4.49 5.08 22.45
C GLU A 245 5.83 5.45 21.78
N ALA A 246 6.79 5.97 22.54
CA ALA A 246 8.11 6.29 21.98
C ALA A 246 8.86 5.03 21.52
N TYR A 247 8.78 3.93 22.28
CA TYR A 247 9.32 2.63 21.87
C TYR A 247 8.65 2.10 20.61
N ARG A 248 7.31 2.15 20.54
CA ARG A 248 6.54 1.71 19.39
C ARG A 248 6.95 2.46 18.12
N GLN A 249 7.08 3.78 18.20
CA GLN A 249 7.50 4.61 17.07
C GLN A 249 8.97 4.39 16.67
N ASN A 250 9.80 3.94 17.62
CA ASN A 250 11.19 3.54 17.36
C ASN A 250 11.32 2.09 16.84
N GLY A 251 10.21 1.35 16.66
CA GLY A 251 10.20 -0.05 16.23
C GLY A 251 10.57 -1.06 17.31
N GLN A 252 10.59 -0.65 18.58
CA GLN A 252 10.94 -1.50 19.73
C GLN A 252 9.68 -2.10 20.36
N SER A 253 9.07 -3.08 19.67
CA SER A 253 7.75 -3.61 20.04
C SER A 253 7.73 -4.33 21.40
N ALA A 254 8.80 -5.05 21.76
CA ALA A 254 8.85 -5.77 23.03
C ALA A 254 8.93 -4.82 24.24
N GLU A 255 9.75 -3.78 24.14
CA GLU A 255 9.88 -2.74 25.16
C GLU A 255 8.64 -1.87 25.25
N ALA A 256 7.96 -1.60 24.13
CA ALA A 256 6.67 -0.92 24.12
C ALA A 256 5.62 -1.71 24.89
N LEU A 257 5.50 -3.01 24.61
CA LEU A 257 4.56 -3.91 25.28
C LEU A 257 4.79 -3.95 26.79
N GLU A 258 6.05 -4.05 27.23
CA GLU A 258 6.39 -4.03 28.64
C GLU A 258 6.00 -2.69 29.28
N ALA A 259 6.29 -1.57 28.64
CA ALA A 259 5.92 -0.25 29.15
C ALA A 259 4.40 -0.09 29.29
N TYR A 260 3.60 -0.57 28.32
CA TYR A 260 2.14 -0.56 28.45
C TYR A 260 1.65 -1.47 29.59
N ASN A 261 2.24 -2.65 29.76
CA ASN A 261 1.87 -3.53 30.87
C ASN A 261 2.18 -2.91 32.24
N GLN A 262 3.32 -2.22 32.38
CA GLN A 262 3.66 -1.48 33.60
C GLN A 262 2.65 -0.36 33.87
N ALA A 263 2.23 0.40 32.84
CA ALA A 263 1.21 1.42 32.99
C ALA A 263 -0.13 0.84 33.49
N ILE A 264 -0.56 -0.29 32.92
CA ILE A 264 -1.79 -1.01 33.34
C ILE A 264 -1.68 -1.55 34.76
N GLN A 265 -0.48 -2.02 35.16
CA GLN A 265 -0.23 -2.53 36.50
C GLN A 265 -0.30 -1.41 37.56
N ILE A 266 0.18 -0.22 37.23
CA ILE A 266 0.14 0.96 38.10
C ILE A 266 -1.30 1.48 38.21
N ASP A 267 -1.99 1.62 37.09
CA ASP A 267 -3.38 2.06 37.05
C ASP A 267 -4.17 1.28 35.98
N SER A 268 -5.04 0.38 36.44
CA SER A 268 -5.91 -0.42 35.57
C SER A 268 -7.12 0.36 35.03
N GLN A 269 -7.37 1.57 35.53
CA GLN A 269 -8.41 2.46 35.01
C GLN A 269 -7.87 3.44 33.94
N PHE A 270 -6.55 3.44 33.72
CA PHE A 270 -5.94 4.24 32.69
C PHE A 270 -6.12 3.56 31.32
N ALA A 271 -7.03 4.10 30.52
CA ALA A 271 -7.42 3.57 29.20
C ALA A 271 -6.28 3.49 28.14
N PRO A 272 -5.37 4.48 27.99
CA PRO A 272 -4.46 4.57 26.83
C PRO A 272 -3.48 3.40 26.65
N PRO A 273 -2.90 2.82 27.72
CA PRO A 273 -2.08 1.61 27.61
C PRO A 273 -2.79 0.41 26.96
N TYR A 274 -4.10 0.27 27.14
CA TYR A 274 -4.85 -0.81 26.49
C TYR A 274 -4.88 -0.62 24.96
N LEU A 275 -5.12 0.61 24.49
CA LEU A 275 -4.99 0.96 23.07
C LEU A 275 -3.56 0.75 22.55
N GLY A 276 -2.56 1.19 23.30
CA GLY A 276 -1.14 1.02 22.95
C GLY A 276 -0.75 -0.46 22.82
N ARG A 277 -1.19 -1.29 23.77
CA ARG A 277 -0.97 -2.74 23.75
C ARG A 277 -1.68 -3.41 22.58
N ALA A 278 -2.95 -3.07 22.34
CA ALA A 278 -3.71 -3.56 21.19
C ALA A 278 -3.00 -3.26 19.86
N ARG A 279 -2.48 -2.04 19.70
CA ARG A 279 -1.69 -1.64 18.51
C ARG A 279 -0.43 -2.47 18.32
N ILE A 280 0.31 -2.79 19.39
CA ILE A 280 1.48 -3.66 19.30
C ILE A 280 1.09 -5.09 18.91
N SER A 281 0.01 -5.60 19.51
CA SER A 281 -0.50 -6.93 19.18
C SER A 281 -0.94 -7.02 17.72
N LEU A 282 -1.53 -5.96 17.16
CA LEU A 282 -1.90 -5.87 15.74
C LEU A 282 -0.70 -5.95 14.79
N LEU A 283 0.45 -5.37 15.16
CA LEU A 283 1.67 -5.45 14.35
C LEU A 283 2.24 -6.86 14.24
N SER A 284 1.87 -7.76 15.16
CA SER A 284 2.34 -9.15 15.18
C SER A 284 1.49 -10.09 14.31
N GLU A 285 0.47 -9.57 13.60
CA GLU A 285 -0.49 -10.36 12.79
C GLU A 285 -0.98 -11.63 13.51
N PRO A 286 -1.73 -11.47 14.63
CA PRO A 286 -2.06 -12.60 15.49
C PRO A 286 -3.04 -13.56 14.80
N GLU A 287 -2.93 -14.85 15.12
CA GLU A 287 -3.87 -15.87 14.63
C GLU A 287 -5.33 -15.61 15.07
N SER A 288 -5.51 -14.92 16.20
CA SER A 288 -6.81 -14.47 16.72
C SER A 288 -6.73 -13.02 17.20
N TYR A 289 -7.79 -12.25 16.92
CA TYR A 289 -7.96 -10.88 17.37
C TYR A 289 -8.70 -10.76 18.72
N ASP A 290 -9.00 -11.87 19.42
CA ASP A 290 -9.76 -11.83 20.68
C ASP A 290 -9.09 -10.96 21.76
N GLY A 291 -7.77 -11.12 21.92
CA GLY A 291 -6.99 -10.35 22.88
C GLY A 291 -6.93 -8.86 22.53
N VAL A 292 -6.82 -8.54 21.25
CA VAL A 292 -6.81 -7.18 20.71
C VAL A 292 -8.17 -6.52 20.95
N THR A 293 -9.25 -7.20 20.56
CA THR A 293 -10.63 -6.75 20.72
C THR A 293 -10.93 -6.44 22.18
N ARG A 294 -10.56 -7.34 23.10
CA ARG A 294 -10.76 -7.13 24.54
C ARG A 294 -10.02 -5.90 25.07
N ASP A 295 -8.81 -5.64 24.60
CA ASP A 295 -8.05 -4.45 25.01
C ASP A 295 -8.68 -3.17 24.46
N LEU A 296 -9.14 -3.17 23.21
CA LEU A 296 -9.83 -2.03 22.61
C LEU A 296 -11.19 -1.75 23.29
N GLU A 297 -11.96 -2.78 23.58
CA GLU A 297 -13.21 -2.67 24.34
C GLU A 297 -12.98 -2.15 25.76
N ASN A 298 -11.91 -2.59 26.44
CA ASN A 298 -11.52 -2.05 27.74
C ASN A 298 -11.13 -0.58 27.63
N ALA A 299 -10.36 -0.18 26.60
CA ALA A 299 -10.00 1.20 26.38
C ALA A 299 -11.24 2.09 26.19
N ILE A 300 -12.20 1.66 25.36
CA ILE A 300 -13.48 2.35 25.12
C ILE A 300 -14.33 2.41 26.41
N LYS A 301 -14.37 1.33 27.18
CA LYS A 301 -15.12 1.28 28.44
C LYS A 301 -14.57 2.25 29.48
N LEU A 302 -13.25 2.38 29.54
CA LEU A 302 -12.55 3.26 30.47
C LEU A 302 -12.57 4.73 30.00
N ASP A 303 -12.49 4.96 28.69
CA ASP A 303 -12.65 6.27 28.06
C ASP A 303 -13.53 6.17 26.81
N SER A 304 -14.81 6.53 26.97
CA SER A 304 -15.80 6.46 25.90
C SER A 304 -15.60 7.49 24.79
N GLN A 305 -14.68 8.45 24.96
CA GLN A 305 -14.35 9.48 23.97
C GLN A 305 -13.06 9.17 23.20
N MET A 306 -12.45 8.01 23.43
CA MET A 306 -11.24 7.53 22.75
C MET A 306 -11.56 7.10 21.30
N GLY A 307 -11.73 8.07 20.41
CA GLY A 307 -12.04 7.84 18.99
C GLY A 307 -11.05 6.89 18.29
N GLU A 308 -9.78 6.92 18.69
CA GLU A 308 -8.77 6.01 18.17
C GLU A 308 -9.06 4.54 18.51
N ALA A 309 -9.59 4.24 19.70
CA ALA A 309 -9.92 2.87 20.07
C ALA A 309 -11.11 2.35 19.26
N TYR A 310 -12.12 3.19 19.00
CA TYR A 310 -13.20 2.84 18.07
C TYR A 310 -12.68 2.60 16.65
N LEU A 311 -11.78 3.44 16.15
CA LEU A 311 -11.18 3.28 14.82
C LEU A 311 -10.37 1.97 14.71
N GLU A 312 -9.52 1.66 15.69
CA GLU A 312 -8.76 0.40 15.68
C GLU A 312 -9.69 -0.81 15.81
N LEU A 313 -10.76 -0.71 16.62
CA LEU A 313 -11.74 -1.79 16.77
C LEU A 313 -12.49 -2.03 15.45
N ALA A 314 -12.90 -0.96 14.77
CA ALA A 314 -13.48 -1.06 13.45
C ALA A 314 -12.52 -1.70 12.44
N ASN A 315 -11.23 -1.37 12.47
CA ASN A 315 -10.23 -2.00 11.60
C ASN A 315 -10.09 -3.50 11.87
N VAL A 316 -10.13 -3.94 13.13
CA VAL A 316 -10.17 -5.38 13.47
C VAL A 316 -11.42 -6.02 12.89
N GLN A 317 -12.59 -5.42 13.11
CA GLN A 317 -13.86 -5.92 12.63
C GLN A 317 -13.94 -5.97 11.09
N LEU A 318 -13.26 -5.05 10.39
CA LEU A 318 -13.09 -5.10 8.93
C LEU A 318 -12.35 -6.36 8.49
N VAL A 319 -11.25 -6.72 9.16
CA VAL A 319 -10.49 -7.94 8.86
C VAL A 319 -11.34 -9.18 9.13
N GLU A 320 -12.12 -9.17 10.22
CA GLU A 320 -13.06 -10.23 10.58
C GLU A 320 -14.34 -10.25 9.72
N LYS A 321 -14.48 -9.33 8.76
CA LYS A 321 -15.66 -9.18 7.89
C LYS A 321 -16.97 -8.85 8.62
N LYS A 322 -16.88 -8.27 9.81
CA LYS A 322 -18.00 -7.77 10.62
C LYS A 322 -18.35 -6.33 10.23
N TRP A 323 -18.82 -6.15 9.00
CA TRP A 323 -18.97 -4.82 8.37
C TRP A 323 -19.91 -3.86 9.11
N GLN A 324 -21.01 -4.38 9.67
CA GLN A 324 -22.00 -3.55 10.38
C GLN A 324 -21.46 -3.04 11.71
N ASP A 325 -20.79 -3.90 12.48
CA ASP A 325 -20.16 -3.51 13.74
C ASP A 325 -19.02 -2.51 13.47
N ALA A 326 -18.21 -2.77 12.42
CA ALA A 326 -17.16 -1.85 12.00
C ALA A 326 -17.73 -0.47 11.65
N LYS A 327 -18.82 -0.43 10.88
CA LYS A 327 -19.49 0.83 10.53
C LYS A 327 -19.98 1.59 11.76
N SER A 328 -20.63 0.91 12.71
CA SER A 328 -21.10 1.53 13.96
C SER A 328 -19.95 2.13 14.77
N ASN A 329 -18.82 1.41 14.88
CA ASN A 329 -17.64 1.93 15.56
C ASN A 329 -16.99 3.10 14.80
N LEU A 330 -17.01 3.10 13.47
CA LEU A 330 -16.53 4.25 12.68
C LEU A 330 -17.42 5.48 12.85
N ASP A 331 -18.74 5.30 12.95
CA ASP A 331 -19.67 6.39 13.22
C ASP A 331 -19.35 7.05 14.58
N GLU A 332 -19.10 6.25 15.63
CA GLU A 332 -18.63 6.75 16.92
C GLU A 332 -17.24 7.40 16.84
N ALA A 333 -16.30 6.78 16.13
CA ALA A 333 -14.97 7.34 15.92
C ALA A 333 -15.02 8.71 15.25
N ALA A 334 -15.94 8.91 14.28
CA ALA A 334 -16.09 10.15 13.53
C ALA A 334 -16.57 11.33 14.40
N ILE A 335 -17.33 11.06 15.47
CA ILE A 335 -17.73 12.08 16.45
C ILE A 335 -16.51 12.64 17.17
N TYR A 336 -15.57 11.77 17.53
CA TYR A 336 -14.41 12.10 18.35
C TYR A 336 -13.18 12.54 17.52
N LEU A 337 -13.07 12.07 16.28
CA LEU A 337 -11.99 12.40 15.36
C LEU A 337 -12.55 13.03 14.08
N PRO A 338 -13.17 14.22 14.18
CA PRO A 338 -13.68 14.91 13.01
C PRO A 338 -12.53 15.18 12.02
N ASP A 339 -12.84 15.09 10.73
CA ASP A 339 -11.91 15.30 9.62
C ASP A 339 -10.71 14.33 9.58
N SER A 340 -10.78 13.19 10.27
CA SER A 340 -9.72 12.17 10.20
C SER A 340 -9.74 11.43 8.86
N PRO A 341 -8.65 11.48 8.06
CA PRO A 341 -8.56 10.76 6.79
C PRO A 341 -8.60 9.23 6.98
N LEU A 342 -8.17 8.74 8.15
CA LEU A 342 -8.15 7.31 8.47
C LEU A 342 -9.57 6.74 8.62
N ILE A 343 -10.52 7.55 9.09
CA ILE A 343 -11.93 7.15 9.20
C ILE A 343 -12.53 7.05 7.80
N SER A 344 -12.29 8.04 6.94
CA SER A 344 -12.72 8.00 5.54
C SER A 344 -12.14 6.78 4.81
N ILE A 345 -10.86 6.46 5.00
CA ILE A 345 -10.25 5.24 4.46
C ILE A 345 -10.97 3.99 4.98
N ALA A 346 -11.27 3.91 6.27
CA ALA A 346 -11.96 2.75 6.84
C ALA A 346 -13.38 2.58 6.29
N PHE A 347 -14.16 3.65 6.12
CA PHE A 347 -15.44 3.60 5.40
C PHE A 347 -15.26 3.18 3.94
N GLY A 348 -14.24 3.69 3.26
CA GLY A 348 -13.90 3.25 1.91
C GLY A 348 -13.57 1.77 1.82
N ARG A 349 -12.87 1.20 2.83
CA ARG A 349 -12.57 -0.25 2.89
C ARG A 349 -13.84 -1.08 3.07
N ILE A 350 -14.83 -0.59 3.81
CA ILE A 350 -16.18 -1.21 3.86
C ILE A 350 -16.82 -1.19 2.47
N ALA A 351 -16.78 -0.05 1.78
CA ALA A 351 -17.34 0.05 0.43
C ALA A 351 -16.64 -0.91 -0.56
N LEU A 352 -15.31 -1.00 -0.52
CA LEU A 352 -14.55 -1.97 -1.33
C LEU A 352 -14.91 -3.43 -1.03
N SER A 353 -15.12 -3.79 0.23
CA SER A 353 -15.50 -5.16 0.58
C SER A 353 -16.93 -5.51 0.17
N GLN A 354 -17.75 -4.51 -0.09
CA GLN A 354 -19.10 -4.63 -0.65
C GLN A 354 -19.13 -4.49 -2.18
N GLU A 355 -17.96 -4.37 -2.82
CA GLU A 355 -17.80 -4.14 -4.27
C GLU A 355 -18.42 -2.82 -4.76
N ASP A 356 -18.72 -1.90 -3.85
CA ASP A 356 -19.14 -0.53 -4.15
C ASP A 356 -17.91 0.34 -4.44
N TYR A 357 -17.35 0.16 -5.63
CA TYR A 357 -16.10 0.79 -6.04
C TYR A 357 -16.23 2.31 -6.18
N GLU A 358 -17.40 2.79 -6.59
CA GLU A 358 -17.68 4.22 -6.76
C GLU A 358 -17.64 4.92 -5.40
N GLN A 359 -18.35 4.38 -4.41
CA GLN A 359 -18.35 4.93 -3.06
C GLN A 359 -16.96 4.82 -2.39
N ALA A 360 -16.23 3.73 -2.65
CA ALA A 360 -14.85 3.59 -2.18
C ALA A 360 -13.92 4.68 -2.72
N ILE A 361 -14.03 5.02 -4.02
CA ILE A 361 -13.26 6.09 -4.65
C ILE A 361 -13.61 7.44 -4.02
N GLU A 362 -14.89 7.73 -3.78
CA GLU A 362 -15.31 8.98 -3.15
C GLU A 362 -14.76 9.13 -1.73
N TYR A 363 -14.80 8.06 -0.92
CA TYR A 363 -14.16 8.07 0.40
C TYR A 363 -12.64 8.23 0.33
N ALA A 364 -11.98 7.61 -0.66
CA ALA A 364 -10.54 7.77 -0.86
C ALA A 364 -10.17 9.21 -1.26
N LYS A 365 -10.96 9.86 -2.12
CA LYS A 365 -10.80 11.27 -2.49
C LYS A 365 -11.03 12.17 -1.28
N LEU A 366 -12.07 11.91 -0.50
CA LEU A 366 -12.37 12.65 0.73
C LEU A 366 -11.20 12.56 1.72
N ALA A 367 -10.66 11.35 1.95
CA ALA A 367 -9.51 11.15 2.82
C ALA A 367 -8.29 11.97 2.37
N ASN A 368 -8.00 11.98 1.07
CA ASN A 368 -6.92 12.79 0.52
C ASN A 368 -7.18 14.30 0.60
N GLN A 369 -8.44 14.74 0.50
CA GLN A 369 -8.81 16.15 0.70
C GLN A 369 -8.66 16.59 2.16
N GLN A 370 -8.97 15.71 3.11
CA GLN A 370 -8.83 15.95 4.55
C GLN A 370 -7.37 16.13 4.96
N ASP A 371 -6.47 15.25 4.51
CA ASP A 371 -5.04 15.38 4.75
C ASP A 371 -4.19 14.77 3.62
N GLN A 372 -3.60 15.66 2.81
CA GLN A 372 -2.74 15.29 1.67
C GLN A 372 -1.36 14.78 2.09
N THR A 373 -1.00 14.84 3.39
CA THR A 373 0.30 14.40 3.90
C THR A 373 0.33 12.92 4.31
N ILE A 374 -0.85 12.30 4.42
CA ILE A 374 -0.98 10.89 4.79
C ILE A 374 -0.76 10.01 3.58
N LEU A 375 0.38 9.32 3.56
CA LEU A 375 0.76 8.44 2.46
C LEU A 375 -0.25 7.32 2.18
N GLU A 376 -0.89 6.80 3.24
CA GLU A 376 -1.90 5.74 3.14
C GLU A 376 -3.12 6.17 2.30
N THR A 377 -3.43 7.47 2.21
CA THR A 377 -4.53 7.96 1.35
C THR A 377 -4.24 7.71 -0.12
N TYR A 378 -3.00 7.92 -0.57
CA TYR A 378 -2.58 7.67 -1.95
C TYR A 378 -2.55 6.17 -2.27
N ARG A 379 -2.12 5.35 -1.29
CA ARG A 379 -2.21 3.88 -1.40
C ARG A 379 -3.65 3.45 -1.64
N PHE A 380 -4.55 3.96 -0.79
CA PHE A 380 -5.96 3.59 -0.81
C PHE A 380 -6.68 4.11 -2.05
N LEU A 381 -6.39 5.32 -2.52
CA LEU A 381 -6.83 5.83 -3.82
C LEU A 381 -6.42 4.91 -4.96
N GLY A 382 -5.14 4.53 -5.00
CA GLY A 382 -4.61 3.59 -5.97
C GLY A 382 -5.35 2.25 -5.94
N GLN A 383 -5.55 1.69 -4.74
CA GLN A 383 -6.32 0.46 -4.53
C GLN A 383 -7.77 0.58 -5.03
N ALA A 384 -8.45 1.67 -4.70
CA ALA A 384 -9.85 1.87 -5.08
C ALA A 384 -10.03 1.98 -6.59
N PHE A 385 -9.16 2.76 -7.26
CA PHE A 385 -9.15 2.84 -8.72
C PHE A 385 -8.82 1.50 -9.39
N GLN A 386 -7.88 0.73 -8.82
CA GLN A 386 -7.55 -0.60 -9.32
C GLN A 386 -8.71 -1.59 -9.18
N ALA A 387 -9.44 -1.55 -8.07
CA ALA A 387 -10.63 -2.37 -7.85
C ALA A 387 -11.75 -1.99 -8.83
N ALA A 388 -11.93 -0.70 -9.12
CA ALA A 388 -12.89 -0.19 -10.10
C ALA A 388 -12.51 -0.47 -11.57
N GLY A 389 -11.34 -1.07 -11.85
CA GLY A 389 -10.82 -1.23 -13.21
C GLY A 389 -10.28 0.06 -13.85
N GLN A 390 -10.27 1.17 -13.13
CA GLN A 390 -9.76 2.48 -13.56
C GLN A 390 -8.23 2.55 -13.42
N PHE A 391 -7.52 1.69 -14.15
CA PHE A 391 -6.07 1.53 -13.98
C PHE A 391 -5.29 2.81 -14.31
N SER A 392 -5.70 3.58 -15.30
CA SER A 392 -5.04 4.84 -15.67
C SER A 392 -5.10 5.88 -14.55
N ASP A 393 -6.23 6.00 -13.86
CA ASP A 393 -6.43 6.98 -12.78
C ASP A 393 -5.63 6.61 -11.52
N SER A 394 -5.38 5.31 -11.31
CA SER A 394 -4.55 4.82 -10.20
C SER A 394 -3.07 5.18 -10.33
N LEU A 395 -2.60 5.56 -11.53
CA LEU A 395 -1.18 5.77 -11.84
C LEU A 395 -0.55 6.82 -10.90
N VAL A 396 -1.16 8.00 -10.83
CA VAL A 396 -0.59 9.13 -10.10
C VAL A 396 -0.57 8.87 -8.59
N PRO A 397 -1.66 8.44 -7.93
CA PRO A 397 -1.62 8.09 -6.51
C PRO A 397 -0.58 7.01 -6.19
N LEU A 398 -0.48 5.97 -7.01
CA LEU A 398 0.47 4.87 -6.77
C LEU A 398 1.92 5.29 -6.97
N GLN A 399 2.22 6.17 -7.94
CA GLN A 399 3.57 6.73 -8.10
C GLN A 399 4.00 7.48 -6.84
N VAL A 400 3.10 8.28 -6.27
CA VAL A 400 3.37 9.03 -5.03
C VAL A 400 3.61 8.06 -3.88
N PHE A 401 2.72 7.08 -3.72
CA PHE A 401 2.86 6.08 -2.67
C PHE A 401 4.21 5.36 -2.75
N VAL A 402 4.55 4.79 -3.91
CA VAL A 402 5.79 4.03 -4.12
C VAL A 402 7.04 4.91 -3.97
N GLN A 403 6.97 6.19 -4.35
CA GLN A 403 8.11 7.10 -4.25
C GLN A 403 8.43 7.53 -2.80
N TYR A 404 7.41 7.72 -1.96
CA TYR A 404 7.58 8.23 -0.59
C TYR A 404 7.46 7.17 0.50
N SER A 405 7.05 5.96 0.14
CA SER A 405 7.01 4.87 1.10
C SER A 405 8.41 4.51 1.59
N LYS A 406 8.56 4.38 2.91
CA LYS A 406 9.80 3.91 3.54
C LYS A 406 9.97 2.40 3.38
N THR A 407 8.86 1.69 3.22
CA THR A 407 8.80 0.24 3.06
C THR A 407 8.31 -0.09 1.66
N GLU A 408 8.96 -1.05 1.00
CA GLU A 408 8.48 -1.51 -0.30
C GLU A 408 7.22 -2.37 -0.08
N ASP A 409 6.07 -1.89 -0.55
CA ASP A 409 4.82 -2.65 -0.61
C ASP A 409 4.75 -3.33 -2.00
N PRO A 410 4.96 -4.66 -2.09
CA PRO A 410 4.98 -5.37 -3.37
C PRO A 410 3.66 -5.23 -4.13
N GLN A 411 2.54 -5.19 -3.41
CA GLN A 411 1.22 -5.10 -4.01
C GLN A 411 0.99 -3.72 -4.65
N ALA A 412 1.37 -2.64 -3.95
CA ALA A 412 1.27 -1.31 -4.51
C ALA A 412 2.21 -1.10 -5.72
N ILE A 413 3.41 -1.69 -5.70
CA ILE A 413 4.32 -1.68 -6.85
C ILE A 413 3.71 -2.44 -8.03
N ALA A 414 3.06 -3.59 -7.78
CA ALA A 414 2.37 -4.35 -8.81
C ALA A 414 1.19 -3.58 -9.41
N TRP A 415 0.35 -2.95 -8.57
CA TRP A 415 -0.71 -2.06 -9.05
C TRP A 415 -0.17 -0.91 -9.90
N LEU A 416 0.97 -0.33 -9.51
CA LEU A 416 1.63 0.68 -10.31
C LEU A 416 2.07 0.12 -11.68
N GLY A 417 2.64 -1.08 -11.71
CA GLY A 417 2.97 -1.79 -12.95
C GLY A 417 1.74 -1.99 -13.84
N LYS A 418 0.60 -2.40 -13.26
CA LYS A 418 -0.67 -2.53 -13.97
C LYS A 418 -1.19 -1.20 -14.51
N ALA A 419 -1.01 -0.10 -13.77
CA ALA A 419 -1.36 1.24 -14.24
C ALA A 419 -0.52 1.68 -15.45
N TYR A 420 0.79 1.41 -15.44
CA TYR A 420 1.67 1.65 -16.59
C TYR A 420 1.31 0.77 -17.80
N ALA A 421 1.00 -0.50 -17.58
CA ALA A 421 0.55 -1.41 -18.62
C ALA A 421 -0.74 -0.91 -19.30
N ALA A 422 -1.72 -0.44 -18.53
CA ALA A 422 -2.95 0.12 -19.05
C ALA A 422 -2.73 1.42 -19.87
N ARG A 423 -1.66 2.15 -19.59
CA ARG A 423 -1.23 3.33 -20.36
C ARG A 423 -0.43 2.96 -21.63
N GLY A 424 -0.02 1.70 -21.77
CA GLY A 424 0.78 1.19 -22.89
C GLY A 424 2.29 1.19 -22.65
N ASP A 425 2.75 1.54 -21.44
CA ASP A 425 4.19 1.51 -21.09
C ASP A 425 4.58 0.12 -20.59
N THR A 426 4.64 -0.84 -21.51
CA THR A 426 4.87 -2.25 -21.19
C THR A 426 6.23 -2.50 -20.53
N ASP A 427 7.29 -1.81 -20.95
CA ASP A 427 8.64 -2.00 -20.41
C ASP A 427 8.72 -1.58 -18.93
N GLU A 428 8.16 -0.42 -18.59
CA GLU A 428 8.04 0.06 -17.21
C GLU A 428 7.20 -0.89 -16.36
N ALA A 429 6.09 -1.40 -16.90
CA ALA A 429 5.25 -2.36 -16.19
C ALA A 429 6.00 -3.65 -15.86
N LEU A 430 6.73 -4.22 -16.82
CA LEU A 430 7.54 -5.43 -16.62
C LEU A 430 8.64 -5.22 -15.56
N GLN A 431 9.28 -4.06 -15.54
CA GLN A 431 10.28 -3.72 -14.51
C GLN A 431 9.65 -3.65 -13.11
N LEU A 432 8.49 -3.03 -12.99
CA LEU A 432 7.78 -2.91 -11.71
C LEU A 432 7.29 -4.26 -11.20
N PHE A 433 6.75 -5.13 -12.07
CA PHE A 433 6.39 -6.49 -11.69
C PHE A 433 7.61 -7.32 -11.27
N ALA A 434 8.76 -7.17 -11.95
CA ALA A 434 10.00 -7.80 -11.52
C ALA A 434 10.49 -7.29 -10.15
N GLN A 435 10.35 -5.98 -9.88
CA GLN A 435 10.66 -5.41 -8.57
C GLN A 435 9.72 -5.97 -7.48
N ALA A 436 8.42 -6.02 -7.74
CA ALA A 436 7.45 -6.55 -6.78
C ALA A 436 7.73 -8.03 -6.45
N LEU A 437 8.02 -8.86 -7.46
CA LEU A 437 8.34 -10.29 -7.27
C LEU A 437 9.69 -10.55 -6.59
N LYS A 438 10.61 -9.58 -6.63
CA LYS A 438 11.85 -9.65 -5.85
C LYS A 438 11.57 -9.59 -4.34
N ASN A 439 10.54 -8.83 -3.95
CA ASN A 439 10.16 -8.60 -2.57
C ASN A 439 9.16 -9.64 -2.06
N ASP A 440 8.20 -10.03 -2.90
CA ASP A 440 7.30 -11.15 -2.65
C ASP A 440 7.35 -12.17 -3.78
N ARG A 441 8.11 -13.24 -3.56
CA ARG A 441 8.28 -14.33 -4.53
C ARG A 441 7.07 -15.27 -4.63
N TYR A 442 6.10 -15.15 -3.71
CA TYR A 442 4.93 -16.04 -3.61
C TYR A 442 3.65 -15.36 -4.14
N ALA A 443 3.74 -14.12 -4.61
CA ALA A 443 2.62 -13.37 -5.17
C ALA A 443 2.16 -13.93 -6.53
N VAL A 444 1.26 -14.92 -6.48
CA VAL A 444 0.68 -15.62 -7.65
C VAL A 444 0.08 -14.63 -8.65
N ASP A 445 -0.65 -13.64 -8.16
CA ASP A 445 -1.39 -12.70 -9.00
C ASP A 445 -0.45 -11.79 -9.80
N ILE A 446 0.77 -11.54 -9.29
CA ILE A 446 1.80 -10.76 -10.00
C ILE A 446 2.43 -11.59 -11.13
N TYR A 447 2.71 -12.88 -10.90
CA TYR A 447 3.14 -13.78 -11.98
C TYR A 447 2.08 -13.87 -13.08
N MET A 448 0.80 -13.97 -12.72
CA MET A 448 -0.29 -13.98 -13.69
C MET A 448 -0.32 -12.70 -14.54
N GLN A 449 -0.25 -11.53 -13.90
CA GLN A 449 -0.27 -10.25 -14.62
C GLN A 449 0.96 -10.05 -15.52
N ARG A 450 2.16 -10.39 -15.02
CA ARG A 450 3.38 -10.28 -15.83
C ARG A 450 3.41 -11.29 -16.97
N GLY A 451 2.95 -12.52 -16.72
CA GLY A 451 2.78 -13.54 -17.75
C GLY A 451 1.82 -13.11 -18.85
N GLN A 452 0.70 -12.46 -18.50
CA GLN A 452 -0.26 -11.91 -19.47
C GLN A 452 0.38 -10.82 -20.34
N LEU A 453 1.21 -9.94 -19.75
CA LEU A 453 1.97 -8.97 -20.53
C LEU A 453 2.97 -9.62 -21.48
N TYR A 454 3.72 -10.61 -21.02
CA TYR A 454 4.63 -11.36 -21.89
C TYR A 454 3.89 -12.07 -23.03
N PHE A 455 2.72 -12.65 -22.73
CA PHE A 455 1.89 -13.31 -23.74
C PHE A 455 1.42 -12.32 -24.81
N GLY A 456 0.91 -11.15 -24.40
CA GLY A 456 0.51 -10.08 -25.31
C GLY A 456 1.67 -9.48 -26.11
N ALA A 457 2.88 -9.50 -25.55
CA ALA A 457 4.11 -9.10 -26.23
C ALA A 457 4.75 -10.22 -27.09
N GLU A 458 4.04 -11.34 -27.28
CA GLU A 458 4.49 -12.53 -28.03
C GLU A 458 5.76 -13.21 -27.46
N GLN A 459 6.13 -12.89 -26.21
CA GLN A 459 7.25 -13.50 -25.50
C GLN A 459 6.78 -14.77 -24.78
N TYR A 460 6.33 -15.75 -25.56
CA TYR A 460 5.64 -16.93 -25.05
C TYR A 460 6.47 -17.79 -24.10
N ASP A 461 7.80 -17.87 -24.27
CA ASP A 461 8.68 -18.60 -23.35
C ASP A 461 8.66 -18.02 -21.92
N LEU A 462 8.68 -16.69 -21.81
CA LEU A 462 8.63 -15.99 -20.53
C LEU A 462 7.24 -16.07 -19.91
N ALA A 463 6.20 -15.92 -20.73
CA ALA A 463 4.81 -16.11 -20.30
C ALA A 463 4.58 -17.51 -19.73
N PHE A 464 5.05 -18.54 -20.44
CA PHE A 464 4.94 -19.93 -20.00
C PHE A 464 5.60 -20.16 -18.64
N ASN A 465 6.78 -19.58 -18.41
CA ASN A 465 7.49 -19.70 -17.13
C ASN A 465 6.73 -19.02 -15.98
N ASP A 466 6.17 -17.83 -16.22
CA ASP A 466 5.39 -17.10 -15.22
C ASP A 466 4.07 -17.84 -14.88
N PHE A 467 3.31 -18.27 -15.89
CA PHE A 467 2.08 -19.03 -15.66
C PHE A 467 2.36 -20.38 -14.98
N SER A 468 3.42 -21.08 -15.39
CA SER A 468 3.87 -22.30 -14.74
C SER A 468 4.27 -22.07 -13.29
N THR A 469 4.91 -20.95 -12.98
CA THR A 469 5.26 -20.60 -11.59
C THR A 469 4.02 -20.28 -10.78
N ALA A 470 3.08 -19.50 -11.34
CA ALA A 470 1.79 -19.22 -10.70
C ALA A 470 1.02 -20.52 -10.39
N PHE A 471 0.95 -21.46 -11.35
CA PHE A 471 0.28 -22.74 -11.17
C PHE A 471 0.98 -23.64 -10.15
N LYS A 472 2.32 -23.66 -10.11
CA LYS A 472 3.07 -24.37 -9.05
C LYS A 472 2.76 -23.85 -7.66
N LEU A 473 2.62 -22.53 -7.51
CA LEU A 473 2.28 -21.89 -6.24
C LEU A 473 0.82 -22.12 -5.84
N ARG A 474 -0.10 -22.14 -6.82
CA ARG A 474 -1.54 -22.39 -6.62
C ARG A 474 -2.06 -23.42 -7.62
N PRO A 475 -1.90 -24.74 -7.35
CA PRO A 475 -2.22 -25.82 -8.31
C PRO A 475 -3.70 -25.98 -8.71
N LYS A 476 -4.62 -25.26 -8.05
CA LYS A 476 -6.05 -25.26 -8.35
C LYS A 476 -6.49 -24.01 -9.12
N LEU A 477 -5.56 -23.17 -9.56
CA LEU A 477 -5.88 -21.95 -10.30
C LEU A 477 -6.19 -22.29 -11.76
N TYR A 478 -7.49 -22.37 -12.09
CA TYR A 478 -7.99 -22.65 -13.44
C TYR A 478 -7.36 -21.72 -14.49
N GLU A 479 -7.34 -20.41 -14.22
CA GLU A 479 -6.81 -19.42 -15.17
C GLU A 479 -5.33 -19.67 -15.50
N ALA A 480 -4.50 -20.02 -14.52
CA ALA A 480 -3.09 -20.33 -14.77
C ALA A 480 -2.96 -21.60 -15.62
N CYS A 481 -3.77 -22.63 -15.34
CA CYS A 481 -3.81 -23.86 -16.12
C CYS A 481 -4.14 -23.58 -17.60
N MET A 482 -5.17 -22.76 -17.84
CA MET A 482 -5.59 -22.35 -19.18
C MET A 482 -4.50 -21.57 -19.91
N MET A 483 -3.93 -20.55 -19.25
CA MET A 483 -2.87 -19.74 -19.86
C MET A 483 -1.63 -20.56 -20.22
N ILE A 484 -1.28 -21.60 -19.44
CA ILE A 484 -0.20 -22.54 -19.80
C ILE A 484 -0.54 -23.28 -21.11
N GLY A 485 -1.74 -23.84 -21.22
CA GLY A 485 -2.19 -24.58 -22.41
C GLY A 485 -2.25 -23.70 -23.66
N GLU A 486 -2.83 -22.50 -23.53
CA GLU A 486 -2.88 -21.50 -24.61
C GLU A 486 -1.48 -21.06 -25.06
N THR A 487 -0.57 -20.82 -24.10
CA THR A 487 0.82 -20.46 -24.41
C THR A 487 1.55 -21.59 -25.12
N GLN A 488 1.30 -22.85 -24.75
CA GLN A 488 1.89 -24.00 -25.44
C GLN A 488 1.41 -24.16 -26.88
N LEU A 489 0.16 -23.80 -27.20
CA LEU A 489 -0.31 -23.75 -28.58
C LEU A 489 0.46 -22.72 -29.39
N LYS A 490 0.71 -21.53 -28.82
CA LYS A 490 1.51 -20.48 -29.47
C LYS A 490 2.97 -20.88 -29.65
N LEU A 491 3.53 -21.66 -28.73
CA LEU A 491 4.88 -22.23 -28.83
C LEU A 491 4.97 -23.41 -29.82
N GLY A 492 3.86 -23.83 -30.45
CA GLY A 492 3.84 -24.95 -31.39
C GLY A 492 3.92 -26.34 -30.73
N GLY A 493 3.54 -26.44 -29.46
CA GLY A 493 3.50 -27.70 -28.70
C GLY A 493 2.06 -28.20 -28.45
N PRO A 494 1.27 -28.53 -29.49
CA PRO A 494 -0.15 -28.88 -29.32
C PRO A 494 -0.38 -30.16 -28.50
N GLY A 495 0.58 -31.10 -28.51
CA GLY A 495 0.53 -32.29 -27.65
C GLY A 495 0.59 -31.96 -26.16
N ASN A 496 1.52 -31.07 -25.77
CA ASN A 496 1.62 -30.61 -24.39
C ASN A 496 0.38 -29.80 -24.01
N ALA A 497 -0.10 -28.94 -24.91
CA ALA A 497 -1.29 -28.12 -24.70
C ALA A 497 -2.52 -29.00 -24.44
N TYR A 498 -2.71 -30.05 -25.25
CA TYR A 498 -3.80 -31.01 -25.04
C TYR A 498 -3.75 -31.67 -23.65
N ILE A 499 -2.56 -32.11 -23.20
CA ILE A 499 -2.38 -32.71 -21.87
C ILE A 499 -2.75 -31.70 -20.79
N GLN A 500 -2.20 -30.48 -20.86
CA GLN A 500 -2.46 -29.43 -19.87
C GLN A 500 -3.95 -29.06 -19.81
N LEU A 501 -4.57 -28.80 -20.96
CA LEU A 501 -5.98 -28.41 -21.06
C LEU A 501 -6.92 -29.53 -20.58
N SER A 502 -6.52 -30.80 -20.75
CA SER A 502 -7.24 -31.94 -20.19
C SER A 502 -7.20 -31.97 -18.66
N GLU A 503 -6.11 -31.51 -18.05
CA GLU A 503 -6.05 -31.34 -16.60
C GLU A 503 -6.93 -30.18 -16.13
N CYS A 504 -6.99 -29.08 -16.89
CA CYS A 504 -7.81 -27.90 -16.56
C CYS A 504 -9.31 -28.23 -16.46
N GLN A 505 -9.79 -29.25 -17.18
CA GLN A 505 -11.19 -29.69 -17.10
C GLN A 505 -11.63 -30.02 -15.66
N LYS A 506 -10.73 -30.54 -14.81
CA LYS A 506 -11.06 -30.86 -13.41
C LYS A 506 -11.14 -29.63 -12.50
N LEU A 507 -10.66 -28.48 -12.99
CA LEU A 507 -10.57 -27.22 -12.27
C LEU A 507 -11.65 -26.22 -12.68
N ALA A 508 -12.34 -26.45 -13.80
CA ALA A 508 -13.42 -25.59 -14.26
C ALA A 508 -14.64 -25.72 -13.35
N GLU A 509 -15.19 -24.60 -12.90
CA GLU A 509 -16.36 -24.51 -12.03
C GLU A 509 -17.59 -23.98 -12.78
N THR A 510 -17.38 -23.24 -13.88
CA THR A 510 -18.45 -22.63 -14.67
C THR A 510 -18.54 -23.18 -16.10
N ASP A 511 -19.71 -23.05 -16.71
CA ASP A 511 -19.90 -23.42 -18.13
C ASP A 511 -19.03 -22.56 -19.06
N SER A 512 -18.79 -21.28 -18.73
CA SER A 512 -17.92 -20.40 -19.51
C SER A 512 -16.47 -20.85 -19.49
N GLU A 513 -16.00 -21.32 -18.33
CA GLU A 513 -14.67 -21.93 -18.21
C GLU A 513 -14.60 -23.22 -19.04
N LEU A 514 -15.59 -24.11 -18.91
CA LEU A 514 -15.65 -25.33 -19.71
C LEU A 514 -15.66 -25.02 -21.21
N ALA A 515 -16.41 -24.01 -21.64
CA ALA A 515 -16.44 -23.55 -23.03
C ALA A 515 -15.05 -23.13 -23.52
N ARG A 516 -14.36 -22.26 -22.77
CA ARG A 516 -12.99 -21.81 -23.10
C ARG A 516 -12.04 -23.01 -23.20
N MET A 517 -12.11 -23.94 -22.25
CA MET A 517 -11.27 -25.14 -22.24
C MET A 517 -11.54 -26.05 -23.44
N PHE A 518 -12.81 -26.37 -23.74
CA PHE A 518 -13.16 -27.20 -24.89
C PHE A 518 -12.70 -26.57 -26.20
N PHE A 519 -12.86 -25.26 -26.35
CA PHE A 519 -12.39 -24.51 -27.52
C PHE A 519 -10.89 -24.72 -27.73
N PHE A 520 -10.06 -24.38 -26.75
CA PHE A 520 -8.60 -24.48 -26.91
C PHE A 520 -8.11 -25.92 -27.01
N ARG A 521 -8.78 -26.88 -26.35
CA ARG A 521 -8.42 -28.30 -26.46
C ARG A 521 -8.78 -28.86 -27.83
N ALA A 522 -9.91 -28.45 -28.40
CA ALA A 522 -10.28 -28.82 -29.77
C ALA A 522 -9.29 -28.25 -30.80
N VAL A 523 -8.85 -26.99 -30.63
CA VAL A 523 -7.76 -26.40 -31.45
C VAL A 523 -6.45 -27.19 -31.32
N ALA A 524 -6.09 -27.62 -30.10
CA ALA A 524 -4.93 -28.47 -29.88
C ALA A 524 -5.02 -29.81 -30.61
N LEU A 525 -6.20 -30.45 -30.54
CA LEU A 525 -6.47 -31.73 -31.18
C LEU A 525 -6.53 -31.63 -32.71
N GLU A 526 -7.06 -30.53 -33.24
CA GLU A 526 -7.04 -30.23 -34.68
C GLU A 526 -5.60 -30.08 -35.19
N ALA A 527 -4.75 -29.36 -34.46
CA ALA A 527 -3.32 -29.25 -34.79
C ALA A 527 -2.57 -30.60 -34.73
N LEU A 528 -3.12 -31.60 -34.03
CA LEU A 528 -2.61 -32.97 -33.96
C LEU A 528 -3.25 -33.92 -34.99
N ASP A 529 -4.16 -33.42 -35.84
CA ASP A 529 -4.98 -34.23 -36.75
C ASP A 529 -5.72 -35.37 -36.04
N ASN A 530 -6.29 -35.06 -34.87
CA ASN A 530 -6.99 -36.04 -34.03
C ASN A 530 -8.51 -35.80 -34.07
N ASP A 531 -9.26 -36.79 -34.57
CA ASP A 531 -10.73 -36.71 -34.70
C ASP A 531 -11.47 -36.58 -33.36
N VAL A 532 -10.81 -36.81 -32.22
CA VAL A 532 -11.37 -36.48 -30.88
C VAL A 532 -11.76 -34.99 -30.79
N ALA A 533 -11.15 -34.12 -31.60
CA ALA A 533 -11.54 -32.71 -31.71
C ALA A 533 -13.04 -32.51 -31.99
N ILE A 534 -13.66 -33.41 -32.77
CA ILE A 534 -15.10 -33.35 -33.10
C ILE A 534 -15.95 -33.37 -31.82
N GLN A 535 -15.60 -34.24 -30.86
CA GLN A 535 -16.34 -34.36 -29.61
C GLN A 535 -16.24 -33.10 -28.76
N ASP A 536 -15.08 -32.43 -28.75
CA ASP A 536 -14.91 -31.19 -27.99
C ASP A 536 -15.63 -30.01 -28.66
N TRP A 537 -15.68 -29.95 -29.99
CA TRP A 537 -16.51 -28.99 -30.71
C TRP A 537 -18.00 -29.19 -30.48
N GLU A 538 -18.48 -30.44 -30.49
CA GLU A 538 -19.87 -30.77 -30.17
C GLU A 538 -20.22 -30.45 -28.71
N ARG A 539 -19.32 -30.75 -27.77
CA ARG A 539 -19.48 -30.42 -26.36
C ARG A 539 -19.54 -28.92 -26.14
N LEU A 540 -18.66 -28.15 -26.79
CA LEU A 540 -18.70 -26.69 -26.74
C LEU A 540 -20.07 -26.17 -27.16
N LEU A 541 -20.62 -26.64 -28.29
CA LEU A 541 -21.94 -26.22 -28.79
C LEU A 541 -23.12 -26.77 -27.99
N SER A 542 -22.89 -27.73 -27.09
CA SER A 542 -23.93 -28.26 -26.19
C SER A 542 -24.10 -27.44 -24.90
N LEU A 543 -23.15 -26.55 -24.60
CA LEU A 543 -23.21 -25.66 -23.44
C LEU A 543 -24.24 -24.53 -23.65
N PRO A 544 -24.71 -23.86 -22.58
CA PRO A 544 -25.59 -22.71 -22.71
C PRO A 544 -24.96 -21.62 -23.58
N ALA A 545 -25.74 -21.02 -24.49
CA ALA A 545 -25.23 -20.01 -25.42
C ALA A 545 -24.60 -18.78 -24.73
N GLU A 546 -25.08 -18.44 -23.53
CA GLU A 546 -24.54 -17.36 -22.69
C GLU A 546 -23.10 -17.63 -22.22
N ALA A 547 -22.70 -18.91 -22.16
CA ALA A 547 -21.38 -19.32 -21.73
C ALA A 547 -20.35 -19.36 -22.88
N ILE A 548 -20.80 -19.33 -24.13
CA ILE A 548 -19.95 -19.51 -25.31
C ILE A 548 -19.66 -18.14 -25.93
N GLU A 549 -18.39 -17.82 -26.14
CA GLU A 549 -18.06 -16.61 -26.90
C GLU A 549 -18.50 -16.77 -28.37
N PRO A 550 -19.10 -15.73 -29.00
CA PRO A 550 -19.61 -15.81 -30.37
C PRO A 550 -18.56 -16.26 -31.40
N GLN A 551 -17.29 -15.92 -31.17
CA GLN A 551 -16.18 -16.31 -32.05
C GLN A 551 -15.90 -17.82 -31.95
N TRP A 552 -16.02 -18.40 -30.75
CA TRP A 552 -15.81 -19.83 -30.51
C TRP A 552 -16.93 -20.66 -31.13
N GLU A 553 -18.17 -20.20 -30.98
CA GLU A 553 -19.35 -20.82 -31.60
C GLU A 553 -19.21 -20.87 -33.13
N ALA A 554 -18.88 -19.73 -33.75
CA ALA A 554 -18.70 -19.64 -35.20
C ALA A 554 -17.58 -20.56 -35.70
N THR A 555 -16.47 -20.64 -34.95
CA THR A 555 -15.34 -21.53 -35.27
C THR A 555 -15.76 -23.00 -35.21
N ALA A 556 -16.47 -23.39 -34.15
CA ALA A 556 -16.95 -24.76 -33.97
C ALA A 556 -17.94 -25.18 -35.07
N GLN A 557 -18.91 -24.30 -35.39
CA GLN A 557 -19.88 -24.54 -36.46
C GLN A 557 -19.19 -24.66 -37.84
N SER A 558 -18.23 -23.77 -38.12
CA SER A 558 -17.44 -23.81 -39.35
C SER A 558 -16.70 -25.15 -39.47
N PHE A 559 -15.99 -25.58 -38.43
CA PHE A 559 -15.26 -26.83 -38.40
C PHE A 559 -16.16 -28.04 -38.69
N LEU A 560 -17.29 -28.16 -37.98
CA LEU A 560 -18.22 -29.28 -38.14
C LEU A 560 -18.87 -29.28 -39.54
N SER A 561 -19.24 -28.12 -40.07
CA SER A 561 -19.87 -28.01 -41.40
C SER A 561 -18.96 -28.50 -42.53
N LEU A 562 -17.65 -28.25 -42.46
CA LEU A 562 -16.68 -28.71 -43.46
C LEU A 562 -16.48 -30.23 -43.42
N ARG A 563 -16.57 -30.86 -42.25
CA ARG A 563 -16.39 -32.31 -42.08
C ARG A 563 -17.66 -33.12 -42.43
N PHE A 564 -18.85 -32.58 -42.21
CA PHE A 564 -20.12 -33.28 -42.48
C PHE A 564 -20.78 -32.94 -43.83
N SER A 565 -20.28 -31.95 -44.58
CA SER A 565 -20.84 -31.56 -45.90
C SER A 565 -20.34 -32.39 -47.09
N ALA A 566 -19.41 -33.33 -46.91
CA ALA A 566 -18.92 -34.19 -47.98
C ALA A 566 -19.66 -35.55 -48.02
N THR A 567 -20.95 -35.54 -48.37
CA THR A 567 -21.51 -36.70 -49.11
C THR A 567 -21.53 -36.30 -50.58
N PRO A 568 -20.69 -36.87 -51.46
CA PRO A 568 -20.93 -36.74 -52.88
C PRO A 568 -22.27 -37.45 -53.14
N SER A 569 -23.29 -36.69 -53.53
CA SER A 569 -24.48 -37.26 -54.12
C SER A 569 -24.02 -38.24 -55.19
N LEU A 570 -24.33 -39.52 -55.02
CA LEU A 570 -24.09 -40.54 -56.04
C LEU A 570 -24.60 -39.98 -57.36
N THR A 571 -23.69 -39.68 -58.28
CA THR A 571 -24.03 -39.45 -59.68
C THR A 571 -24.87 -40.65 -60.10
N ALA A 572 -26.15 -40.41 -60.41
CA ALA A 572 -26.98 -41.42 -61.02
C ALA A 572 -26.36 -41.75 -62.37
N THR A 573 -25.55 -42.80 -62.42
CA THR A 573 -25.14 -43.45 -63.66
C THR A 573 -26.42 -43.90 -64.35
N SER A 574 -26.90 -43.11 -65.32
CA SER A 574 -28.01 -43.51 -66.17
C SER A 574 -27.55 -44.73 -66.97
N THR A 575 -28.05 -45.90 -66.60
CA THR A 575 -27.91 -47.12 -67.40
C THR A 575 -28.58 -46.85 -68.76
N PRO A 576 -27.91 -47.09 -69.91
CA PRO A 576 -28.54 -46.87 -71.20
C PRO A 576 -29.64 -47.91 -71.41
N LYS A 577 -30.87 -47.40 -71.60
CA LYS A 577 -32.06 -48.17 -71.94
C LYS A 577 -31.85 -48.79 -73.33
N THR A 578 -31.71 -50.11 -73.40
CA THR A 578 -31.62 -50.87 -74.65
C THR A 578 -32.88 -50.67 -75.47
N THR A 579 -32.73 -49.99 -76.62
CA THR A 579 -33.79 -49.84 -77.62
C THR A 579 -33.87 -51.13 -78.44
N ARG A 580 -35.04 -51.78 -78.43
CA ARG A 580 -35.34 -52.98 -79.25
C ARG A 580 -35.54 -52.58 -80.71
N THR A 581 -34.68 -53.09 -81.59
CA THR A 581 -34.91 -53.19 -83.04
C THR A 581 -35.71 -54.46 -83.34
N PRO A 582 -36.74 -54.44 -84.22
CA PRO A 582 -37.49 -55.64 -84.56
C PRO A 582 -36.72 -56.51 -85.56
N SER A 583 -36.67 -57.82 -85.28
CA SER A 583 -36.01 -58.83 -86.13
C SER A 583 -37.03 -59.51 -87.05
N GLY A 584 -36.68 -59.63 -88.32
CA GLY A 584 -37.44 -60.30 -89.36
C GLY A 584 -37.28 -61.83 -89.35
N THR A 585 -38.42 -62.47 -89.50
CA THR A 585 -38.79 -63.84 -89.91
C THR A 585 -37.74 -64.76 -90.56
N GLY A 586 -37.73 -66.06 -90.18
CA GLY A 586 -37.18 -67.12 -91.02
C GLY A 586 -36.89 -68.51 -90.42
N SER A 587 -37.93 -69.30 -90.11
CA SER A 587 -38.08 -70.78 -90.21
C SER A 587 -37.20 -71.82 -89.44
N PRO A 588 -37.73 -73.04 -89.16
CA PRO A 588 -37.33 -73.93 -88.04
C PRO A 588 -36.88 -75.37 -88.49
N PRO A 589 -36.92 -76.43 -87.65
CA PRO A 589 -35.98 -76.87 -86.60
C PRO A 589 -35.35 -78.26 -86.93
N PRO A 590 -34.64 -78.97 -86.02
CA PRO A 590 -35.36 -79.98 -85.21
C PRO A 590 -34.84 -80.26 -83.78
N LYS A 591 -35.80 -80.59 -82.90
CA LYS A 591 -35.89 -81.59 -81.80
C LYS A 591 -34.60 -82.07 -81.09
N THR A 592 -34.63 -82.21 -79.76
CA THR A 592 -34.94 -83.50 -79.06
C THR A 592 -34.77 -83.42 -77.52
N ALA A 593 -35.71 -84.09 -76.83
CA ALA A 593 -35.71 -84.76 -75.52
C ALA A 593 -35.61 -83.99 -74.18
N THR A 594 -36.79 -83.91 -73.58
CA THR A 594 -37.14 -83.95 -72.15
C THR A 594 -36.57 -85.18 -71.43
N VAL A 595 -36.09 -85.02 -70.18
CA VAL A 595 -36.35 -85.94 -69.05
C VAL A 595 -36.34 -85.14 -67.75
N THR A 596 -37.46 -85.21 -67.02
CA THR A 596 -37.64 -84.91 -65.57
C THR A 596 -37.92 -86.25 -64.86
N PRO A 597 -37.90 -86.36 -63.50
CA PRO A 597 -38.25 -85.38 -62.47
C PRO A 597 -37.07 -84.79 -61.69
#